data_AF-A0AA88RDY5-F1
#
_entry.id   AF-A0AA88RDY5-F1
#
_cell.length_a   1.000
_cell.length_b   1.000
_cell.length_c   1.000
_cell.angle_alpha   90.00
_cell.angle_beta   90.00
_cell.angle_gamma   90.00
#
_symmetry.space_group_name_H-M   'P 1'
#
loop_
_entity.id
_entity.type
_entity.pdbx_description
1 polymer ?
#
loop_
_entity_poly.entity_id
_entity_poly.type
_entity_poly.pdbx_seq_one_letter_code
_entity_poly.pdbx_strand_id
1 'polypeptide(L)' 'MVRRSIEDGIPIPPFLLKCYDMVDDPSTEALISWSPNNDNSFVIWDENVFAAQLLPKYFKTNTLASFVRQLNIYAGLR' A
#
# COMPACT_ATOMS: atom_id res chain seq x y z
N MET A 1 4.73 1.51 17.07
CA MET A 1 4.66 2.98 16.90
C MET A 1 3.31 3.29 16.28
N VAL A 2 2.39 3.94 16.98
CA VAL A 2 1.08 4.31 16.39
C VAL A 2 1.35 5.33 15.30
N ARG A 3 1.03 5.00 14.05
CA ARG A 3 1.19 5.96 12.96
C ARG A 3 0.20 7.09 13.13
N ARG A 4 0.67 8.31 12.91
CA ARG A 4 -0.18 9.50 12.99
C ARG A 4 -1.24 9.41 11.90
N SER A 5 -2.50 9.49 12.29
CA SER A 5 -3.63 9.58 11.36
C SER A 5 -3.85 11.00 10.83
N ILE A 6 -3.04 11.96 11.30
CA ILE A 6 -3.09 13.38 10.95
C ILE A 6 -1.66 13.86 10.71
N GLU A 7 -1.43 14.53 9.58
CA GLU A 7 -0.17 15.19 9.22
C GLU A 7 -0.46 16.67 8.95
N ASP A 8 0.23 17.58 9.66
CA ASP A 8 0.01 19.03 9.60
C ASP A 8 -1.46 19.49 9.75
N GLY A 9 -2.24 18.76 10.57
CA GLY A 9 -3.67 19.04 10.77
C GLY A 9 -4.58 18.46 9.68
N ILE A 10 -4.02 17.82 8.66
CA ILE A 10 -4.73 17.18 7.56
C ILE A 10 -4.89 15.69 7.87
N PRO A 11 -6.13 15.15 7.85
CA PRO A 11 -6.34 13.71 8.00
C PRO A 11 -5.68 12.94 6.86
N ILE A 12 -4.88 11.92 7.20
CA ILE A 12 -4.27 11.05 6.20
C ILE A 12 -5.36 10.10 5.68
N PRO A 13 -5.53 9.99 4.35
CA PRO A 13 -6.46 9.06 3.75
C PRO A 13 -6.26 7.62 4.27
N PRO A 14 -7.32 6.89 4.67
CA PRO A 14 -7.21 5.54 5.20
C PRO A 14 -6.53 4.56 4.23
N PHE A 15 -6.64 4.80 2.92
CA PHE A 15 -5.94 4.01 1.90
C PHE A 15 -4.42 4.09 2.08
N LEU A 16 -3.87 5.30 2.27
CA LEU A 16 -2.43 5.51 2.41
C LEU A 16 -1.89 4.90 3.70
N LEU A 17 -2.60 5.08 4.81
CA LEU A 17 -2.24 4.46 6.10
C LEU A 17 -2.14 2.94 5.97
N LYS A 18 -3.18 2.30 5.42
CA LYS A 18 -3.22 0.86 5.22
C LYS A 18 -2.19 0.37 4.20
N CYS A 19 -1.97 1.12 3.12
CA CYS A 19 -0.98 0.78 2.11
C CYS A 19 0.42 0.77 2.72
N TYR A 20 0.78 1.83 3.46
CA TYR A 20 2.06 1.86 4.15
C TYR A 20 2.13 0.73 5.18
N ASP A 21 1.11 0.54 6.03
CA ASP A 21 1.09 -0.55 7.03
C ASP A 21 1.31 -1.92 6.39
N MET A 22 0.74 -2.15 5.20
CA MET A 22 0.91 -3.38 4.42
C MET A 22 2.31 -3.53 3.84
N VAL A 23 2.96 -2.46 3.38
CA VAL A 23 4.31 -2.50 2.80
C VAL A 23 5.39 -2.63 3.88
N ASP A 24 5.14 -2.09 5.07
CA ASP A 24 6.07 -2.07 6.20
C ASP A 24 5.98 -3.31 7.12
N ASP A 25 5.03 -4.22 6.85
CA ASP A 25 4.82 -5.44 7.61
C ASP A 25 5.81 -6.53 7.14
N PRO A 26 6.75 -7.01 7.98
CA PRO A 26 7.68 -8.05 7.56
C PRO A 26 7.01 -9.37 7.15
N SER A 27 5.76 -9.61 7.58
CA SER A 27 5.01 -10.81 7.19
C SER A 27 4.49 -10.76 5.75
N THR A 28 4.48 -9.59 5.11
CA THR A 28 4.03 -9.40 3.72
C THR A 28 5.20 -9.22 2.74
N GLU A 29 6.44 -9.12 3.24
CA GLU A 29 7.65 -8.77 2.48
C GLU A 29 7.88 -9.65 1.23
N ALA A 30 7.52 -10.94 1.30
CA ALA A 30 7.64 -11.87 0.18
C ALA A 30 6.72 -11.54 -1.01
N LEU A 31 5.68 -10.72 -0.82
CA LEU A 31 4.70 -10.33 -1.84
C LEU A 31 4.76 -8.83 -2.15
N ILE A 32 5.05 -8.01 -1.14
CA ILE A 32 5.19 -6.56 -1.27
C ILE A 32 6.22 -6.04 -0.26
N SER A 33 7.17 -5.24 -0.72
CA SER A 33 8.22 -4.70 0.16
C SER A 33 8.67 -3.32 -0.29
N TRP A 34 9.25 -2.55 0.63
CA TRP A 34 10.04 -1.37 0.27
C TRP A 34 11.17 -1.74 -0.70
N SER A 35 11.44 -0.86 -1.65
CA SER A 35 12.56 -1.00 -2.56
C SER A 35 13.88 -0.85 -1.79
N PRO A 36 14.86 -1.75 -2.02
CA PRO A 36 16.18 -1.64 -1.37
C PRO A 36 16.99 -0.43 -1.86
N ASN A 37 16.55 0.23 -2.94
CA ASN A 37 17.27 1.34 -3.55
C ASN A 37 17.07 2.68 -2.82
N ASN A 38 16.32 2.70 -1.71
CA ASN A 38 16.03 3.89 -0.89
C ASN A 38 15.45 5.07 -1.71
N ASP A 39 14.63 4.74 -2.71
CA ASP A 39 13.96 5.68 -3.63
C ASP A 39 12.51 5.98 -3.22
N ASN A 40 12.15 5.72 -1.96
CA ASN A 40 10.80 5.86 -1.42
C ASN A 40 9.72 5.12 -2.25
N SER A 41 10.12 4.03 -2.90
CA SER A 41 9.22 3.19 -3.70
C SER A 41 9.06 1.81 -3.06
N PHE A 42 8.04 1.08 -3.50
CA PHE A 42 7.82 -0.32 -3.11
C PHE A 42 7.59 -1.17 -4.35
N VAL A 43 7.83 -2.48 -4.21
CA VAL A 43 7.72 -3.47 -5.29
C VAL A 43 6.68 -4.50 -4.92
N ILE A 44 5.83 -4.88 -5.88
CA ILE A 44 4.95 -6.04 -5.78
C ILE A 44 5.63 -7.18 -6.55
N TRP A 45 5.97 -8.27 -5.86
CA TRP A 45 6.79 -9.35 -6.42
C TRP A 45 5.98 -10.37 -7.22
N ASP A 46 4.75 -10.65 -6.78
CA ASP A 46 3.78 -11.49 -7.51
C ASP A 46 2.39 -10.84 -7.40
N GLU A 47 1.97 -10.22 -8.50
CA GLU A 47 0.70 -9.50 -8.59
C GLU A 47 -0.53 -10.39 -8.34
N ASN A 48 -0.49 -11.64 -8.79
CA ASN A 48 -1.62 -12.57 -8.67
C ASN A 48 -1.80 -13.01 -7.22
N VAL A 49 -0.70 -13.41 -6.58
CA VAL A 49 -0.70 -13.85 -5.19
C VAL A 49 -0.98 -12.67 -4.25
N PHE A 50 -0.40 -11.50 -4.52
CA PHE A 50 -0.70 -10.25 -3.81
C PHE A 50 -2.20 -9.93 -3.85
N ALA A 51 -2.81 -9.96 -5.04
CA ALA A 51 -4.22 -9.64 -5.22
C ALA A 51 -5.15 -10.65 -4.51
N ALA A 52 -4.78 -11.94 -4.52
CA ALA A 52 -5.56 -12.99 -3.90
C ALA A 52 -5.43 -13.02 -2.37
N GLN A 53 -4.24 -12.77 -1.81
CA GLN A 53 -3.96 -13.00 -0.39
C GLN A 53 -3.94 -11.72 0.45
N LEU A 54 -3.33 -10.63 -0.06
CA LEU A 54 -3.12 -9.42 0.72
C LEU A 54 -4.25 -8.40 0.53
N LEU A 55 -4.71 -8.18 -0.70
CA LEU A 55 -5.76 -7.18 -0.94
C LEU A 55 -7.03 -7.42 -0.11
N PRO A 56 -7.57 -8.64 0.06
CA PRO A 56 -8.74 -8.89 0.91
C PRO A 56 -8.47 -8.70 2.42
N LYS A 57 -7.21 -8.81 2.86
CA LYS A 57 -6.81 -8.65 4.27
C LYS A 57 -6.77 -7.16 4.66
N TYR A 58 -6.30 -6.29 3.76
CA TYR A 58 -6.13 -4.86 4.05
C TYR A 58 -7.28 -3.99 3.48
N PHE A 59 -7.88 -4.40 2.35
CA PHE A 59 -8.89 -3.64 1.60
C PHE A 59 -10.16 -4.47 1.34
N LYS A 60 -11.26 -3.79 0.97
CA LYS A 60 -12.55 -4.43 0.65
C LYS A 60 -12.64 -4.97 -0.79
N THR A 61 -11.51 -5.04 -1.49
CA THR A 61 -11.43 -5.45 -2.90
C THR A 61 -10.27 -6.43 -3.04
N ASN A 62 -10.36 -7.35 -3.99
CA ASN A 62 -9.28 -8.26 -4.37
C ASN A 62 -8.72 -7.96 -5.77
N THR A 63 -9.10 -6.82 -6.36
CA THR A 63 -8.68 -6.45 -7.72
C THR A 63 -7.49 -5.50 -7.68
N LEU A 64 -6.38 -5.92 -8.29
CA LEU A 64 -5.18 -5.09 -8.43
C LEU A 64 -5.49 -3.76 -9.12
N ALA A 65 -6.35 -3.75 -10.13
CA ALA A 65 -6.75 -2.54 -10.83
C ALA A 65 -7.37 -1.47 -9.92
N SER A 66 -8.18 -1.86 -8.91
CA SER A 66 -8.75 -0.91 -7.95
C SER A 66 -7.67 -0.33 -7.04
N PHE A 67 -6.72 -1.17 -6.61
CA PHE A 67 -5.58 -0.75 -5.81
C PHE A 67 -4.67 0.23 -6.57
N VAL A 68 -4.29 -0.10 -7.81
CA VAL A 68 -3.48 0.76 -8.70
C VAL A 68 -4.20 2.08 -8.98
N ARG A 69 -5.52 2.06 -9.20
CA ARG A 69 -6.28 3.30 -9.38
C ARG A 69 -6.19 4.22 -8.16
N GLN A 70 -6.26 3.67 -6.95
CA GLN A 70 -6.09 4.47 -5.73
C GLN A 70 -4.68 5.05 -5.65
N LEU A 71 -3.63 4.27 -5.96
CA LEU A 71 -2.26 4.79 -6.04
C LEU A 71 -2.14 5.96 -7.01
N ASN A 72 -2.68 5.84 -8.23
CA ASN A 72 -2.62 6.89 -9.25
C ASN A 72 -3.28 8.20 -8.78
N ILE A 73 -4.43 8.10 -8.11
CA ILE A 73 -5.13 9.26 -7.54
C ILE A 73 -4.22 10.02 -6.56
N TYR A 74 -3.56 9.31 -5.65
CA TYR A 74 -2.70 9.96 -4.64
C TYR A 74 -1.32 10.36 -5.17
N ALA A 75 -0.79 9.66 -6.19
CA ALA A 75 0.43 10.04 -6.88
C ALA A 75 0.26 11.26 -7.80
N GLY A 76 -0.96 11.78 -7.94
CA GLY A 76 -1.26 12.90 -8.85
C GLY A 76 -1.23 12.52 -10.33
N LEU A 77 -1.09 11.24 -10.64
CA LEU A 77 -1.16 10.68 -11.99
C LEU A 77 -2.65 10.51 -12.32
N ARG A 78 -3.27 11.53 -12.91
CA ARG A 78 -4.63 11.43 -13.46
C ARG A 78 -4.61 10.87 -14.87
#